data_AF-A0A3N5JN98-F1
#
_entry.id   AF-A0A3N5JN98-F1
#
_cell.length_a   1.000
_cell.length_b   1.000
_cell.length_c   1.000
_cell.angle_alpha   90.00
_cell.angle_beta   90.00
_cell.angle_gamma   90.00
#
_symmetry.space_group_name_H-M   'P 1'
#
loop_
_entity.id
_entity.type
_entity.pdbx_description
1 polymer ?
#
loop_
_entity_poly.entity_id
_entity_poly.type
_entity_poly.pdbx_seq_one_letter_code
_entity_poly.pdbx_strand_id
1 'polypeptide(L)'
;MSINRKSSIAVELANLLFDEVANFDDETVSGEGLAYYESAQVFDPVVFHNKLSARVGNYFESRQVRVEIHGKEITSFCTCEDGKQMCIHAVALLYAWVNDAADFMDLEAVLLDIGTLEKSRLMEIVKNILQKQPHLAHLFLQTEKPDWDEIDADPLI
;
A
#
# COMPACT_ATOMS: atom_id res chain seq x y z
N MET A 1 10.99 10.06 -25.83
CA MET A 1 9.52 10.06 -25.75
C MET A 1 9.15 10.20 -24.29
N SER A 2 8.68 11.38 -23.87
CA SER A 2 8.21 11.57 -22.48
C SER A 2 6.80 11.03 -22.37
N ILE A 3 6.64 9.90 -21.69
CA ILE A 3 5.33 9.38 -21.31
C ILE A 3 4.80 10.35 -20.24
N ASN A 4 3.74 11.07 -20.57
CA ASN A 4 3.00 11.90 -19.63
C ASN A 4 2.29 10.97 -18.64
N ARG A 5 2.99 10.55 -17.58
CA ARG A 5 2.42 9.75 -16.49
C ARG A 5 1.46 10.65 -15.72
N LYS A 6 0.17 10.65 -16.08
CA LYS A 6 -0.86 11.03 -15.12
C LYS A 6 -0.63 10.16 -13.89
N SER A 7 -0.48 10.78 -12.72
CA SER A 7 -0.35 10.06 -11.46
C SER A 7 -1.49 9.04 -11.37
N SER A 8 -1.14 7.79 -11.17
CA SER A 8 -2.13 6.72 -11.08
C SER A 8 -2.70 6.57 -9.67
N ILE A 9 -2.17 7.39 -8.77
CA ILE A 9 -2.66 7.63 -7.42
C ILE A 9 -4.04 8.29 -7.52
N ALA A 10 -4.99 7.78 -6.73
CA ALA A 10 -6.34 8.30 -6.68
C ALA A 10 -6.33 9.79 -6.29
N VAL A 11 -7.23 10.58 -6.89
CA VAL A 11 -7.29 12.04 -6.70
C VAL A 11 -7.54 12.40 -5.24
N GLU A 12 -8.34 11.59 -4.55
CA GLU A 12 -8.65 11.69 -3.13
C GLU A 12 -7.38 11.57 -2.28
N LEU A 13 -6.55 10.57 -2.58
CA LEU A 13 -5.29 10.37 -1.86
C LEU A 13 -4.27 11.45 -2.20
N ALA A 14 -4.17 11.84 -3.47
CA ALA A 14 -3.25 12.88 -3.93
C ALA A 14 -3.58 14.28 -3.37
N ASN A 15 -4.84 14.54 -3.06
CA ASN A 15 -5.30 15.82 -2.51
C ASN A 15 -5.55 15.78 -1.00
N LEU A 16 -5.27 14.66 -0.33
CA LEU A 16 -5.45 14.54 1.11
C LEU A 16 -4.60 15.59 1.83
N LEU A 17 -5.24 16.43 2.65
CA LEU A 17 -4.57 17.52 3.34
C LEU A 17 -4.19 17.14 4.77
N PHE A 18 -3.16 17.79 5.30
CA PHE A 18 -2.74 17.65 6.69
C PHE A 18 -3.91 17.88 7.66
N ASP A 19 -4.67 18.96 7.47
CA ASP A 19 -5.81 19.30 8.36
C ASP A 19 -6.92 18.23 8.32
N GLU A 20 -7.11 17.54 7.19
CA GLU A 20 -8.06 16.43 7.09
C GLU A 20 -7.59 15.23 7.91
N VAL A 21 -6.29 14.92 7.86
CA VAL A 21 -5.68 13.88 8.70
C VAL A 21 -5.74 14.27 10.18
N ALA A 22 -5.51 15.53 10.52
CA ALA A 22 -5.57 16.01 11.91
C ALA A 22 -6.98 15.91 12.51
N ASN A 23 -8.01 16.31 11.77
CA ASN A 23 -9.40 16.13 12.23
C ASN A 23 -9.73 14.63 12.42
N PHE A 24 -9.24 13.78 11.52
CA PHE A 24 -9.45 12.34 11.59
C PHE A 24 -8.69 11.69 12.77
N ASP A 25 -7.49 12.18 13.07
CA ASP A 25 -6.67 11.80 14.23
C ASP A 25 -7.43 12.08 15.55
N ASP A 26 -7.97 13.30 15.69
CA ASP A 26 -8.77 13.69 16.84
C ASP A 26 -10.01 12.78 17.03
N GLU A 27 -10.70 12.44 15.94
CA GLU A 27 -11.90 11.61 15.96
C GLU A 27 -11.63 10.12 16.28
N THR A 28 -10.45 9.61 15.90
CA THR A 28 -10.19 8.15 15.91
C THR A 28 -9.22 7.71 16.99
N VAL A 29 -8.19 8.51 17.27
CA VAL A 29 -7.14 8.17 18.25
C VAL A 29 -6.84 9.34 19.20
N SER A 30 -7.81 10.24 19.37
CA SER A 30 -7.76 11.34 20.34
C SER A 30 -6.59 12.31 20.15
N GLY A 31 -6.12 12.48 18.91
CA GLY A 31 -5.05 13.42 18.57
C GLY A 31 -3.64 12.95 18.93
N GLU A 32 -3.48 11.67 19.29
CA GLU A 32 -2.16 11.10 19.62
C GLU A 32 -1.37 10.67 18.37
N GLY A 33 -2.02 10.60 17.20
CA GLY A 33 -1.45 10.10 15.95
C GLY A 33 -0.26 10.90 15.45
N LEU A 34 -0.32 12.23 15.50
CA LEU A 34 0.77 13.10 15.06
C LEU A 34 2.04 12.87 15.91
N ALA A 35 1.89 12.92 17.23
CA ALA A 35 3.01 12.71 18.16
C ALA A 35 3.61 11.31 18.00
N TYR A 36 2.78 10.31 17.72
CA TYR A 36 3.26 8.98 17.43
C TYR A 36 4.04 8.93 16.11
N TYR A 37 3.53 9.51 15.02
CA TYR A 37 4.23 9.63 13.74
C TYR A 37 5.61 10.28 13.91
N GLU A 38 5.71 11.39 14.65
CA GLU A 38 6.97 12.09 14.90
C GLU A 38 8.03 11.24 15.64
N SER A 39 7.58 10.24 16.40
CA SER A 39 8.46 9.33 17.16
C SER A 39 8.65 7.95 16.51
N ALA A 40 7.83 7.62 15.51
CA ALA A 40 7.81 6.34 14.84
C ALA A 40 8.67 6.34 13.57
N GLN A 41 8.94 5.15 13.06
CA GLN A 41 9.55 4.89 11.77
C GLN A 41 8.52 4.26 10.84
N VAL A 42 8.46 4.77 9.62
CA VAL A 42 7.66 4.21 8.53
C VAL A 42 8.59 3.51 7.55
N PHE A 43 8.61 2.18 7.59
CA PHE A 43 9.48 1.36 6.75
C PHE A 43 8.75 0.91 5.50
N ASP A 44 9.49 0.90 4.38
CA ASP A 44 9.05 0.42 3.08
C ASP A 44 7.67 1.00 2.68
N PRO A 45 7.48 2.34 2.71
CA PRO A 45 6.21 2.95 2.35
C PRO A 45 5.91 2.76 0.86
N VAL A 46 4.70 2.32 0.55
CA VAL A 46 4.23 2.02 -0.81
C VAL A 46 2.85 2.65 -1.02
N VAL A 47 2.66 3.25 -2.19
CA VAL A 47 1.37 3.73 -2.67
C VAL A 47 0.97 2.95 -3.93
N PHE A 48 -0.31 2.57 -4.01
CA PHE A 48 -0.89 1.91 -5.17
C PHE A 48 -2.35 2.33 -5.34
N HIS A 49 -2.65 3.12 -6.38
CA HIS A 49 -3.96 3.73 -6.59
C HIS A 49 -4.45 4.52 -5.36
N ASN A 50 -5.47 4.01 -4.67
CA ASN A 50 -6.08 4.59 -3.48
C ASN A 50 -5.59 3.95 -2.17
N LYS A 51 -4.50 3.17 -2.23
CA LYS A 51 -3.98 2.38 -1.11
C LYS A 51 -2.60 2.85 -0.69
N LEU A 52 -2.41 2.95 0.62
CA LEU A 52 -1.12 3.10 1.27
C LEU A 52 -0.79 1.80 2.01
N SER A 53 0.48 1.42 2.03
CA SER A 53 0.95 0.34 2.90
C SER A 53 2.37 0.58 3.37
N ALA A 54 2.66 0.19 4.60
CA ALA A 54 4.00 0.28 5.18
C ALA A 54 4.12 -0.66 6.39
N ARG A 55 5.31 -0.72 6.98
CA ARG A 55 5.47 -1.13 8.38
C ARG A 55 5.66 0.11 9.24
N VAL A 56 4.87 0.26 10.30
CA VAL A 56 4.91 1.44 11.18
C VAL A 56 5.26 1.00 12.59
N GLY A 57 6.21 1.68 13.23
CA GLY A 57 6.60 1.44 14.62
C GLY A 57 8.05 1.80 14.87
N ASN A 58 8.73 1.06 15.72
CA ASN A 58 10.16 1.23 15.96
C ASN A 58 10.95 0.02 15.41
N TYR A 59 12.26 0.03 15.63
CA TYR A 59 13.16 -1.03 15.13
C TYR A 59 12.86 -2.42 15.72
N PHE A 60 12.41 -2.49 16.97
CA PHE A 60 12.12 -3.74 17.67
C PHE A 60 10.71 -4.25 17.39
N GLU A 61 9.75 -3.34 17.30
CA GLU A 61 8.34 -3.65 17.12
C GLU A 61 7.74 -2.74 16.05
N SER A 62 7.35 -3.35 14.93
CA SER A 62 6.62 -2.68 13.86
C SER A 62 5.39 -3.51 13.46
N ARG A 63 4.34 -2.82 13.00
CA ARG A 63 3.09 -3.42 12.57
C ARG A 63 2.94 -3.23 11.07
N GLN A 64 2.42 -4.25 10.37
CA GLN A 64 2.05 -4.06 8.96
C GLN A 64 0.74 -3.27 8.94
N VAL A 65 0.75 -2.17 8.20
CA VAL A 65 -0.37 -1.24 8.10
C VAL A 65 -0.75 -1.09 6.64
N ARG A 66 -2.05 -1.09 6.39
CA ARG A 66 -2.64 -0.75 5.09
C ARG A 66 -3.78 0.22 5.32
N VAL A 67 -3.85 1.26 4.50
CA VAL A 67 -4.95 2.22 4.49
C VAL A 67 -5.50 2.28 3.07
N GLU A 68 -6.82 2.30 2.93
CA GLU A 68 -7.51 2.44 1.67
C GLU A 68 -8.54 3.56 1.77
N ILE A 69 -8.52 4.48 0.79
CA ILE A 69 -9.42 5.63 0.72
C ILE A 69 -10.46 5.42 -0.38
N HIS A 70 -11.73 5.62 -0.07
CA HIS A 70 -12.84 5.61 -1.02
C HIS A 70 -13.71 6.85 -0.82
N GLY A 71 -13.51 7.88 -1.64
CA GLY A 71 -14.18 9.16 -1.45
C GLY A 71 -13.79 9.78 -0.10
N LYS A 72 -14.73 9.83 0.85
CA LYS A 72 -14.50 10.34 2.21
C LYS A 72 -14.29 9.23 3.26
N GLU A 73 -14.43 7.97 2.85
CA GLU A 73 -14.29 6.85 3.76
C GLU A 73 -12.84 6.37 3.76
N ILE A 74 -12.28 6.22 4.96
CA ILE A 74 -10.95 5.68 5.19
C ILE A 74 -11.11 4.36 5.92
N THR A 75 -10.58 3.30 5.33
CA THR A 75 -10.52 1.98 5.96
C THR A 75 -9.07 1.62 6.21
N SER A 76 -8.82 0.85 7.28
CA SER A 76 -7.48 0.41 7.63
C SER A 76 -7.45 -1.04 8.05
N PHE A 77 -6.32 -1.67 7.77
CA PHE A 77 -5.92 -2.93 8.36
C PHE A 77 -4.57 -2.74 9.05
N CYS A 78 -4.46 -3.19 10.29
CA CYS A 78 -3.20 -3.21 11.02
C CYS A 78 -3.00 -4.56 11.71
N THR A 79 -1.75 -4.99 11.91
CA THR A 79 -1.44 -6.21 12.67
C THR A 79 -1.31 -5.98 14.19
N CYS A 80 -1.81 -4.85 14.70
CA CYS A 80 -1.92 -4.59 16.14
C CYS A 80 -3.22 -5.19 16.71
N GLU A 81 -3.38 -5.14 18.03
CA GLU A 81 -4.58 -5.64 18.72
C GLU A 81 -5.85 -4.90 18.26
N ASP A 82 -5.75 -3.60 18.03
CA ASP A 82 -6.84 -2.75 17.52
C ASP A 82 -7.00 -2.80 15.99
N GLY A 83 -6.34 -3.73 15.30
CA GLY A 83 -6.13 -3.70 13.85
C GLY A 83 -7.36 -3.84 12.95
N LYS A 84 -8.55 -4.02 13.54
CA LYS A 84 -9.86 -4.03 12.86
C LYS A 84 -10.54 -2.66 12.85
N GLN A 85 -10.00 -1.69 13.59
CA GLN A 85 -10.47 -0.31 13.64
C GLN A 85 -9.31 0.61 13.24
N MET A 86 -9.61 1.91 13.12
CA MET A 86 -8.56 2.90 12.93
C MET A 86 -7.69 2.94 14.19
N CYS A 87 -6.38 2.76 14.02
CA CYS A 87 -5.42 2.75 15.12
C CYS A 87 -4.32 3.77 14.87
N ILE A 88 -3.53 4.06 15.91
CA ILE A 88 -2.50 5.10 15.86
C ILE A 88 -1.45 4.86 14.75
N HIS A 89 -1.18 3.59 14.41
CA HIS A 89 -0.28 3.23 13.31
C HIS A 89 -0.84 3.59 11.92
N ALA A 90 -2.16 3.45 11.74
CA ALA A 90 -2.83 3.81 10.48
C ALA A 90 -2.93 5.33 10.32
N VAL A 91 -3.22 6.05 11.40
CA VAL A 91 -3.16 7.51 11.42
C VAL A 91 -1.75 8.01 11.14
N ALA A 92 -0.72 7.41 11.74
CA ALA A 92 0.67 7.75 11.44
C ALA A 92 1.08 7.48 9.99
N LEU A 93 0.53 6.44 9.35
CA LEU A 93 0.74 6.21 7.92
C LEU A 93 0.11 7.32 7.06
N LEU A 94 -1.05 7.85 7.46
CA LEU A 94 -1.68 9.00 6.80
C LEU A 94 -0.85 10.27 6.97
N TYR A 95 -0.31 10.54 8.17
CA TYR A 95 0.61 11.65 8.38
C TYR A 95 1.88 11.51 7.55
N ALA A 96 2.45 10.31 7.47
CA ALA A 96 3.61 10.05 6.62
C ALA A 96 3.30 10.30 5.15
N TRP A 97 2.09 9.99 4.68
CA TRP A 97 1.70 10.31 3.31
C TRP A 97 1.62 11.82 3.08
N VAL A 98 0.93 12.58 3.92
CA VAL A 98 0.74 14.03 3.67
C VAL A 98 2.01 14.87 3.87
N ASN A 99 2.97 14.38 4.67
CA ASN A 99 4.25 15.07 4.92
C ASN A 99 5.40 14.55 4.05
N ASP A 100 5.46 13.23 3.84
CA ASP A 100 6.60 12.53 3.23
C ASP A 100 6.19 11.71 1.99
N ALA A 101 5.15 12.11 1.25
CA ALA A 101 4.68 11.41 0.04
C ALA A 101 5.80 11.04 -0.94
N ALA A 102 6.86 11.85 -1.02
CA ALA A 102 8.00 11.62 -1.91
C ALA A 102 8.81 10.36 -1.57
N ASP A 103 8.73 9.87 -0.33
CA ASP A 103 9.43 8.66 0.12
C ASP A 103 8.65 7.38 -0.21
N PHE A 104 7.37 7.50 -0.58
CA PHE A 104 6.55 6.36 -0.96
C PHE A 104 6.92 5.85 -2.34
N MET A 105 7.12 4.54 -2.44
CA MET A 105 7.29 3.87 -3.73
C MET A 105 5.93 3.76 -4.44
N ASP A 106 5.85 4.33 -5.65
CA ASP A 106 4.71 4.12 -6.54
C ASP A 106 4.79 2.72 -7.17
N LEU A 107 3.96 1.81 -6.66
CA LEU A 107 3.94 0.42 -7.12
C LEU A 107 3.48 0.30 -8.57
N GLU A 108 2.61 1.18 -9.05
CA GLU A 108 2.14 1.11 -10.43
C GLU A 108 3.23 1.50 -11.41
N ALA A 109 4.01 2.53 -11.09
CA ALA A 109 5.21 2.87 -11.85
C ALA A 109 6.17 1.67 -11.96
N VAL A 110 6.37 0.94 -10.87
CA VAL A 110 7.20 -0.29 -10.85
C VAL A 110 6.58 -1.39 -11.71
N LEU A 111 5.26 -1.62 -11.61
CA LEU A 111 4.56 -2.65 -12.40
C LEU A 111 4.59 -2.34 -13.91
N LEU A 112 4.45 -1.06 -14.29
CA LEU A 112 4.59 -0.63 -15.67
C LEU A 112 5.99 -0.91 -16.20
N ASP A 113 7.03 -0.55 -15.43
CA ASP A 113 8.41 -0.81 -15.83
C ASP A 113 8.67 -2.33 -15.95
N ILE A 114 8.18 -3.14 -15.01
CA ILE A 114 8.23 -4.61 -15.07
C ILE A 114 7.52 -5.15 -16.31
N GLY A 115 6.36 -4.60 -16.68
CA GLY A 115 5.58 -5.01 -17.84
C GLY A 115 6.30 -4.80 -19.19
N THR A 116 7.31 -3.94 -19.24
CA THR A 116 8.14 -3.72 -20.45
C THR A 116 9.32 -4.69 -20.56
N LEU A 117 9.61 -5.49 -19.53
CA LEU A 117 10.76 -6.38 -19.51
C LEU A 117 10.52 -7.64 -20.35
N GLU A 118 11.56 -8.07 -21.05
CA GLU A 118 11.55 -9.36 -21.72
C GLU A 118 11.49 -10.51 -20.70
N LYS A 119 10.89 -11.63 -21.11
CA LYS A 119 10.75 -12.83 -20.27
C LYS A 119 12.08 -13.30 -19.66
N SER A 120 13.17 -13.26 -20.43
CA SER A 120 14.51 -13.61 -19.94
C SER A 120 14.91 -12.80 -18.71
N ARG A 121 14.69 -11.48 -18.77
CA ARG A 121 14.99 -10.55 -17.68
C ARG A 121 14.08 -10.75 -16.49
N LEU A 122 12.79 -11.00 -16.70
CA LEU A 122 11.85 -11.33 -15.62
C LEU A 122 12.29 -12.60 -14.88
N MET A 123 12.73 -13.63 -15.61
CA MET A 123 13.24 -14.87 -14.99
C MET A 123 14.50 -14.62 -14.15
N GLU A 124 15.39 -13.72 -14.56
CA GLU A 124 16.55 -13.31 -13.74
C GLU A 124 16.12 -12.59 -12.46
N ILE A 125 15.13 -11.69 -12.55
CA ILE A 125 14.59 -10.99 -11.38
C ILE A 125 14.00 -11.99 -10.39
N VAL A 126 13.16 -12.92 -10.85
CA VAL A 126 12.58 -13.97 -10.00
C VAL A 126 13.67 -14.81 -9.34
N LYS A 127 14.70 -15.23 -10.08
CA LYS A 127 15.86 -15.95 -9.51
C LYS A 127 16.55 -15.13 -8.42
N ASN A 128 16.78 -13.84 -8.67
CA ASN A 128 17.42 -12.94 -7.69
C ASN A 128 16.58 -12.77 -6.42
N ILE A 129 15.25 -12.64 -6.56
CA ILE A 129 14.32 -12.58 -5.42
C ILE A 129 14.42 -13.88 -4.61
N LEU A 130 14.34 -15.04 -5.27
CA LEU A 130 14.40 -16.34 -4.59
C LEU A 130 15.75 -16.63 -3.93
N GLN A 131 16.86 -16.16 -4.50
CA GLN A 131 18.18 -16.27 -3.87
C GLN A 131 18.28 -15.43 -2.59
N LYS A 132 17.70 -14.22 -2.59
CA LYS A 132 17.72 -13.32 -1.43
C LYS A 132 16.68 -13.69 -0.38
N GLN A 133 15.52 -14.19 -0.80
CA GLN A 133 14.37 -14.53 0.04
C GLN A 133 13.82 -15.91 -0.34
N PRO A 134 14.53 -17.02 0.00
CA PRO A 134 14.13 -18.36 -0.41
C PRO A 134 12.74 -18.79 0.06
N HIS A 135 12.26 -18.24 1.18
CA HIS A 135 10.94 -18.55 1.73
C HIS A 135 9.80 -18.14 0.78
N LEU A 136 10.02 -17.19 -0.16
CA LEU A 136 9.02 -16.79 -1.15
C LEU A 136 8.84 -17.80 -2.30
N ALA A 137 9.65 -18.85 -2.39
CA ALA A 137 9.57 -19.84 -3.47
C ALA A 137 8.16 -20.42 -3.67
N HIS A 138 7.40 -20.61 -2.59
CA HIS A 138 6.04 -21.13 -2.67
C HIS A 138 5.09 -20.23 -3.47
N LEU A 139 5.25 -18.90 -3.44
CA LEU A 139 4.41 -17.95 -4.18
C LEU A 139 4.53 -18.10 -5.70
N PHE A 140 5.70 -18.53 -6.18
CA PHE A 140 5.96 -18.70 -7.62
C PHE A 140 5.67 -20.11 -8.13
N LEU A 141 5.50 -21.08 -7.22
CA LEU A 141 5.28 -22.50 -7.53
C LEU A 141 3.82 -22.94 -7.31
N GLN A 142 3.01 -22.12 -6.64
CA GLN A 142 1.57 -22.32 -6.55
C GLN A 142 0.93 -22.10 -7.92
N THR A 143 0.47 -23.19 -8.52
CA THR A 143 -0.34 -23.21 -9.74
C THR A 143 -1.81 -23.20 -9.33
N GLU A 144 -2.27 -22.12 -8.70
CA GLU A 144 -3.71 -21.90 -8.61
C GLU A 144 -4.21 -21.41 -9.97
N LYS A 145 -5.10 -22.19 -10.58
CA LYS A 145 -5.84 -21.79 -11.77
C LYS A 145 -6.59 -20.49 -11.44
N PRO A 146 -6.51 -19.45 -12.28
CA PRO A 146 -7.40 -18.33 -12.16
C PRO A 146 -8.85 -18.81 -12.28
N ASP A 147 -9.66 -18.59 -11.25
CA ASP A 147 -11.09 -18.93 -11.21
C ASP A 147 -11.90 -17.87 -11.99
N TRP A 148 -11.60 -17.73 -13.29
CA TRP A 148 -12.29 -16.80 -14.20
C TRP A 148 -13.33 -17.50 -15.10
N ASP A 149 -13.69 -18.75 -14.80
CA ASP A 149 -14.57 -19.57 -15.66
C ASP A 149 -16.06 -19.56 -15.26
N GLU A 150 -16.50 -18.72 -14.31
CA GLU A 150 -17.94 -18.59 -13.99
C GLU A 150 -18.45 -17.13 -14.08
N ILE A 151 -18.26 -16.50 -15.24
CA ILE A 151 -19.32 -15.65 -15.77
C ILE A 151 -19.81 -16.36 -17.02
N ASP A 152 -20.72 -17.32 -16.81
CA ASP A 152 -21.68 -17.68 -17.86
C ASP A 152 -22.40 -16.40 -18.24
N ALA A 153 -21.95 -15.78 -19.33
CA ALA A 153 -22.77 -14.85 -20.08
C ALA A 153 -23.92 -15.70 -20.62
N ASP A 154 -24.96 -15.89 -19.82
CA ASP A 154 -26.23 -16.43 -20.31
C ASP A 154 -26.82 -15.40 -21.27
N PRO A 155 -26.85 -15.63 -22.59
CA PRO A 155 -27.54 -14.77 -23.51
C PRO A 155 -28.83 -15.51 -23.87
N LEU A 156 -29.78 -15.60 -22.95
CA LEU A 156 -31.07 -16.21 -23.23
C LEU A 156 -32.20 -15.22 -22.93
N ILE A 157 -32.56 -14.47 -23.98
CA ILE A 157 -33.88 -14.44 -24.66
C ILE A 157 -34.93 -13.60 -23.94
#